data_AF-A0AAD6C1F2-F1
#
_entry.id   AF-A0AAD6C1F2-F1
#
_cell.length_a   1.000
_cell.length_b   1.000
_cell.length_c   1.000
_cell.angle_alpha   90.00
_cell.angle_beta   90.00
_cell.angle_gamma   90.00
#
_symmetry.space_group_name_H-M   'P 1'
#
loop_
_entity.id
_entity.type
_entity.pdbx_description
1 polymer ?
#
loop_
_entity_poly.entity_id
_entity_poly.type
_entity_poly.pdbx_seq_one_letter_code
_entity_poly.pdbx_strand_id
1 'polypeptide(L)'
;MNGPRPSTWVFLCDLPSLATDTKVRFLGCVRQYDVNTGNLILEHNYPLKKTDPNSVSVDVNAVLQDLTSEELRVGAWLNVLGYVRDSGTSSPSFSSSQLSSQQSTGPSETVTAPIRVTPRPVHIDAVMVFPAGGIALGEYERILRNAQDVERRLRIPV
;
A
#
# COMPACT_ATOMS: atom_id res chain seq x y z
N MET A 1 -16.92 -0.51 24.64
CA MET A 1 -16.34 -1.26 23.51
C MET A 1 -15.74 -0.26 22.55
N ASN A 2 -14.44 -0.31 22.29
CA ASN A 2 -13.82 0.57 21.29
C ASN A 2 -14.16 0.01 19.91
N GLY A 3 -14.75 0.85 19.04
CA GLY A 3 -15.00 0.49 17.66
C GLY A 3 -13.70 0.25 16.88
N PRO A 4 -13.79 -0.28 15.64
CA PRO A 4 -12.61 -0.46 14.80
C PRO A 4 -11.90 0.88 14.60
N ARG A 5 -10.55 0.85 14.57
CA ARG A 5 -9.74 2.06 14.40
C ARG A 5 -10.20 2.85 13.16
N PRO A 6 -10.26 4.19 13.22
CA PRO A 6 -10.56 5.01 12.05
C PRO A 6 -9.46 4.81 11.00
N SER A 7 -9.84 4.78 9.73
CA SER A 7 -8.91 4.69 8.60
C SER A 7 -8.31 6.05 8.27
N THR A 8 -7.01 6.10 8.03
CA THR A 8 -6.32 7.30 7.52
C THR A 8 -6.48 7.38 6.00
N TRP A 9 -6.91 8.53 5.47
CA TRP A 9 -7.02 8.73 4.03
C TRP A 9 -5.66 9.19 3.46
N VAL A 10 -5.08 8.39 2.56
CA VAL A 10 -3.68 8.55 2.13
C VAL A 10 -3.50 8.38 0.62
N PHE A 11 -2.43 8.95 0.07
CA PHE A 11 -1.97 8.60 -1.27
C PHE A 11 -1.22 7.27 -1.26
N LEU A 12 -1.21 6.59 -2.40
CA LEU A 12 -0.48 5.34 -2.56
C LEU A 12 1.04 5.52 -2.28
N CYS A 13 1.61 6.67 -2.68
CA CYS A 13 3.02 6.99 -2.42
C CYS A 13 3.38 7.12 -0.94
N ASP A 14 2.40 7.37 -0.06
CA ASP A 14 2.63 7.59 1.37
C ASP A 14 2.67 6.28 2.15
N LEU A 15 2.12 5.18 1.59
CA LEU A 15 1.98 3.89 2.27
C LEU A 15 3.29 3.36 2.89
N PRO A 16 4.46 3.41 2.22
CA PRO A 16 5.71 2.93 2.81
C PRO A 16 6.14 3.66 4.10
N SER A 17 5.71 4.90 4.27
CA SER A 17 6.05 5.74 5.44
C SER A 17 5.16 5.50 6.66
N LEU A 18 4.05 4.79 6.47
CA LEU A 18 3.11 4.49 7.56
C LEU A 18 3.61 3.30 8.39
N ALA A 19 3.24 3.29 9.67
CA ALA A 19 3.51 2.15 10.55
C ALA A 19 2.68 0.93 10.12
N THR A 20 3.22 -0.27 10.36
CA THR A 20 2.49 -1.53 10.26
C THR A 20 1.20 -1.47 11.09
N ASP A 21 0.17 -2.18 10.64
CA ASP A 21 -1.17 -2.23 11.25
C ASP A 21 -1.92 -0.89 11.25
N THR A 22 -1.42 0.11 10.54
CA THR A 22 -2.18 1.34 10.27
C THR A 22 -3.34 0.99 9.35
N LYS A 23 -4.57 1.31 9.77
CA LYS A 23 -5.75 1.21 8.90
C LYS A 23 -5.75 2.37 7.92
N VAL A 24 -5.79 2.07 6.64
CA VAL A 24 -5.71 3.05 5.55
C VAL A 24 -6.95 3.01 4.68
N ARG A 25 -7.23 4.14 4.02
CA ARG A 25 -8.11 4.26 2.86
C ARG A 25 -7.32 4.95 1.75
N PHE A 26 -7.28 4.37 0.56
CA PHE A 26 -6.64 4.98 -0.60
C PHE A 26 -7.35 4.61 -1.90
N LEU A 27 -6.97 5.29 -2.97
CA LEU A 27 -7.44 5.07 -4.33
C LEU A 27 -6.30 4.45 -5.14
N GLY A 28 -6.62 3.46 -5.98
CA GLY A 28 -5.65 2.87 -6.91
C GLY A 28 -6.32 2.35 -8.18
N CYS A 29 -5.56 2.38 -9.28
CA CYS A 29 -5.91 1.78 -10.57
C CYS A 29 -5.36 0.35 -10.62
N VAL A 30 -6.17 -0.62 -11.03
CA VAL A 30 -5.72 -2.00 -11.20
C VAL A 30 -4.73 -2.09 -12.35
N ARG A 31 -3.50 -2.49 -12.05
CA ARG A 31 -2.48 -2.83 -13.05
C ARG A 31 -2.51 -4.31 -13.38
N GLN A 32 -2.68 -5.16 -12.37
CA GLN A 32 -2.63 -6.61 -12.51
C GLN A 32 -3.42 -7.28 -11.39
N TYR A 33 -4.00 -8.44 -11.68
CA TYR A 33 -4.54 -9.38 -10.71
C TYR A 33 -3.81 -10.72 -10.83
N ASP A 34 -3.24 -11.22 -9.74
CA ASP A 34 -2.68 -12.57 -9.66
C ASP A 34 -3.69 -13.51 -8.97
N VAL A 35 -4.31 -14.36 -9.79
CA VAL A 35 -5.34 -15.32 -9.36
C VAL A 35 -4.77 -16.37 -8.39
N ASN A 36 -3.48 -16.71 -8.51
CA ASN A 36 -2.89 -17.77 -7.69
C ASN A 36 -2.69 -17.33 -6.24
N THR A 37 -2.41 -16.04 -6.05
CA THR A 37 -2.15 -15.46 -4.72
C THR A 37 -3.31 -14.63 -4.18
N GLY A 38 -4.29 -14.29 -5.03
CA GLY A 38 -5.40 -13.41 -4.65
C GLY A 38 -4.95 -11.96 -4.43
N ASN A 39 -3.90 -11.52 -5.15
CA ASN A 39 -3.32 -10.19 -4.99
C ASN A 39 -3.63 -9.29 -6.18
N LEU A 40 -4.05 -8.05 -5.90
CA LEU A 40 -4.10 -6.96 -6.86
C LEU A 40 -2.82 -6.14 -6.78
N ILE A 41 -2.27 -5.76 -7.92
CA ILE A 41 -1.26 -4.70 -8.02
C ILE A 41 -2.01 -3.43 -8.40
N LEU A 42 -2.07 -2.49 -7.47
CA LEU A 42 -2.68 -1.19 -7.68
C LEU A 42 -1.61 -0.14 -7.91
N GLU A 43 -1.89 0.82 -8.78
CA GLU A 43 -1.00 1.94 -9.06
C GLU A 43 -1.74 3.29 -9.04
N HIS A 44 -1.00 4.35 -8.73
CA HIS A 44 -1.47 5.72 -8.86
C HIS A 44 -0.28 6.59 -9.22
N ASN A 45 -0.34 7.26 -10.38
CA ASN A 45 0.71 8.17 -10.83
C ASN A 45 0.61 9.53 -10.14
N TYR A 46 0.67 9.52 -8.80
CA TYR A 46 0.69 10.70 -7.97
C TYR A 46 1.78 10.62 -6.89
N PRO A 47 2.57 11.69 -6.67
CA PRO A 47 2.67 12.87 -7.54
C PRO A 47 3.11 12.45 -8.94
N LEU A 48 2.71 13.21 -9.97
CA LEU A 48 2.98 12.85 -11.36
C LEU A 48 4.50 12.72 -11.58
N LYS A 49 4.96 11.51 -11.85
CA LYS A 49 6.37 11.21 -12.14
C LYS A 49 6.52 10.82 -13.61
N LYS A 50 7.70 11.09 -14.18
CA LYS A 50 8.09 10.61 -15.52
C LYS A 50 8.54 9.15 -15.52
N THR A 51 8.73 8.57 -14.34
CA THR A 51 9.11 7.18 -14.11
C THR A 51 7.87 6.33 -13.86
N ASP A 52 8.08 5.05 -13.55
CA ASP A 52 7.01 4.16 -13.14
C ASP A 52 6.16 4.75 -12.01
N PRO A 53 4.83 4.62 -12.09
CA PRO A 53 3.92 5.07 -11.05
C PRO A 53 4.17 4.29 -9.76
N ASN A 54 3.82 4.91 -8.63
CA ASN A 54 3.89 4.20 -7.35
C ASN A 54 2.86 3.06 -7.39
N SER A 55 3.28 1.87 -6.98
CA SER A 55 2.44 0.68 -6.95
C SER A 55 2.51 -0.04 -5.61
N VAL A 56 1.45 -0.78 -5.28
CA VAL A 56 1.34 -1.55 -4.05
C VAL A 56 0.60 -2.86 -4.33
N SER A 57 1.03 -3.93 -3.64
CA SER A 57 0.32 -5.21 -3.65
C SER A 57 -0.77 -5.20 -2.57
N VAL A 58 -1.97 -5.64 -2.93
CA VAL A 58 -3.15 -5.68 -2.08
C VAL A 58 -3.70 -7.10 -2.07
N ASP A 59 -3.66 -7.75 -0.91
CA ASP A 59 -4.30 -9.04 -0.67
C ASP A 59 -5.81 -8.82 -0.55
N VAL A 60 -6.57 -9.44 -1.46
CA VAL A 60 -8.04 -9.35 -1.51
C VAL A 60 -8.73 -10.66 -1.13
N ASN A 61 -8.01 -11.69 -0.68
CA ASN A 61 -8.59 -13.01 -0.38
C ASN A 61 -9.75 -12.93 0.63
N ALA A 62 -9.62 -12.06 1.65
CA ALA A 62 -10.65 -11.87 2.67
C ALA A 62 -11.95 -11.22 2.16
N VAL A 63 -11.90 -10.54 1.00
CA VAL A 63 -13.04 -9.81 0.41
C VAL A 63 -13.39 -10.30 -1.00
N LEU A 64 -12.74 -11.37 -1.47
CA LEU A 64 -12.84 -11.83 -2.85
C LEU A 64 -14.26 -12.24 -3.25
N GLN A 65 -15.04 -12.77 -2.29
CA GLN A 65 -16.43 -13.17 -2.50
C GLN A 65 -17.33 -11.98 -2.91
N ASP A 66 -16.97 -10.76 -2.51
CA ASP A 66 -17.73 -9.55 -2.79
C ASP A 66 -17.26 -8.81 -4.05
N LEU A 67 -16.18 -9.28 -4.69
CA LEU A 67 -15.61 -8.66 -5.89
C LEU A 67 -16.14 -9.31 -7.16
N THR A 68 -16.44 -8.49 -8.16
CA THR A 68 -16.83 -8.95 -9.49
C THR A 68 -15.63 -8.88 -10.45
N SER A 69 -15.81 -9.44 -11.65
CA SER A 69 -14.81 -9.33 -12.72
C SER A 69 -14.52 -7.89 -13.14
N GLU A 70 -15.42 -6.94 -12.87
CA GLU A 70 -15.21 -5.53 -13.20
C GLU A 70 -14.21 -4.88 -12.23
N GLU A 71 -14.29 -5.17 -10.93
CA GLU A 71 -13.30 -4.65 -9.97
C GLU A 71 -11.91 -5.25 -10.17
N LEU A 72 -11.82 -6.49 -10.67
CA LEU A 72 -10.54 -7.16 -10.93
C LEU A 72 -9.91 -6.79 -12.28
N ARG A 73 -10.62 -6.03 -13.13
CA ARG A 73 -10.17 -5.70 -14.49
C ARG A 73 -9.06 -4.63 -14.46
N VAL A 74 -8.04 -4.84 -15.28
CA VAL A 74 -7.01 -3.82 -15.54
C VAL A 74 -7.64 -2.50 -15.98
N GLY A 75 -7.21 -1.39 -15.36
CA GLY A 75 -7.76 -0.06 -15.59
C GLY A 75 -8.94 0.33 -14.69
N ALA A 76 -9.48 -0.61 -13.91
CA ALA A 76 -10.51 -0.29 -12.92
C ALA A 76 -9.93 0.57 -11.79
N TRP A 77 -10.63 1.63 -11.41
CA TRP A 77 -10.28 2.46 -10.27
C TRP A 77 -11.04 1.97 -9.04
N LEU A 78 -10.31 1.70 -7.96
CA LEU A 78 -10.84 1.11 -6.74
C LEU A 78 -10.53 1.98 -5.53
N ASN A 79 -11.50 2.13 -4.64
CA ASN A 79 -11.25 2.52 -3.27
C ASN A 79 -10.92 1.27 -2.45
N VAL A 80 -9.82 1.31 -1.71
CA VAL A 80 -9.39 0.23 -0.84
C VAL A 80 -9.35 0.73 0.59
N LEU A 81 -9.96 -0.03 1.51
CA LEU A 81 -9.69 0.06 2.94
C LEU A 81 -8.97 -1.22 3.37
N GLY A 82 -7.90 -1.05 4.13
CA GLY A 82 -7.07 -2.17 4.54
C GLY A 82 -6.07 -1.80 5.63
N TYR A 83 -5.21 -2.76 5.97
CA TYR A 83 -4.14 -2.57 6.93
C TYR A 83 -2.78 -2.65 6.24
N VAL A 84 -1.87 -1.75 6.59
CA VAL A 84 -0.49 -1.77 6.11
C VAL A 84 0.27 -2.92 6.74
N ARG A 85 0.89 -3.76 5.92
CA ARG A 85 1.71 -4.89 6.35
C ARG A 85 3.11 -4.80 5.77
N ASP A 86 4.04 -5.42 6.49
CA ASP A 86 5.45 -5.50 6.08
C ASP A 86 5.59 -6.67 5.12
N SER A 87 6.15 -6.44 3.93
CA SER A 87 6.40 -7.53 2.99
C SER A 87 7.65 -8.35 3.35
N GLY A 88 8.29 -8.07 4.49
CA GLY A 88 9.53 -8.70 4.97
C GLY A 88 9.35 -9.72 6.10
N THR A 89 8.14 -9.87 6.64
CA THR A 89 7.84 -10.91 7.62
C THR A 89 6.84 -11.87 7.00
N SER A 90 7.31 -13.04 6.59
CA SER A 90 6.45 -14.22 6.57
C SER A 90 5.77 -14.29 7.93
N SER A 91 4.44 -14.31 7.93
CA SER A 91 3.66 -14.65 9.12
C SER A 91 4.29 -15.86 9.82
N PRO A 92 4.27 -15.94 11.17
CA PRO A 92 4.85 -17.06 11.88
C PRO A 92 4.02 -18.31 11.57
N SER A 93 4.45 -19.05 10.56
CA SER A 93 4.04 -20.42 10.33
C SER A 93 4.43 -21.20 11.58
N PHE A 94 3.45 -21.67 12.33
CA PHE A 94 3.66 -22.75 13.31
C PHE A 94 4.04 -24.00 12.53
N SER A 95 5.30 -24.11 12.13
CA SER A 95 5.90 -25.32 11.59
C SER A 95 7.40 -25.27 11.87
N SER A 96 7.76 -26.04 12.87
CA SER A 96 9.09 -26.48 13.24
C SER A 96 9.88 -27.06 12.06
N SER A 97 11.06 -26.51 11.79
CA SER A 97 12.34 -27.26 11.80
C SER A 97 13.51 -26.39 11.35
N GLN A 98 14.57 -26.47 12.14
CA GLN A 98 15.84 -25.77 12.04
C GLN A 98 16.71 -26.18 10.84
N LEU A 99 17.78 -25.38 10.65
CA LEU A 99 19.09 -25.66 10.01
C LEU A 99 19.10 -25.68 8.47
N SER A 100 19.94 -24.93 7.74
CA SER A 100 21.40 -24.74 7.84
C SER A 100 21.80 -23.52 6.97
N SER A 101 22.56 -22.50 7.41
CA SER A 101 24.03 -22.34 7.50
C SER A 101 24.78 -21.92 6.21
N GLN A 102 25.67 -20.91 6.39
CA GLN A 102 26.86 -20.47 5.61
C GLN A 102 26.63 -19.32 4.59
N GLN A 103 27.05 -18.07 4.81
CA GLN A 103 28.38 -17.45 5.11
C GLN A 103 29.23 -17.20 3.84
N SER A 104 29.41 -15.92 3.47
CA SER A 104 30.70 -15.42 2.96
C SER A 104 30.77 -13.88 3.00
N THR A 105 31.96 -13.43 3.39
CA THR A 105 32.44 -12.08 3.65
C THR A 105 33.25 -11.53 2.48
N GLY A 106 33.22 -10.22 2.23
CA GLY A 106 34.19 -9.53 1.37
C GLY A 106 34.04 -7.99 1.39
N PRO A 107 35.11 -7.19 1.50
CA PRO A 107 35.07 -5.73 1.69
C PRO A 107 35.25 -4.98 0.36
N SER A 108 34.69 -3.77 0.19
CA SER A 108 35.44 -2.57 -0.24
C SER A 108 34.54 -1.34 -0.47
N GLU A 109 35.11 -0.18 -0.14
CA GLU A 109 34.92 1.14 -0.76
C GLU A 109 33.66 1.97 -0.50
N THR A 110 33.85 2.88 0.46
CA THR A 110 33.11 4.12 0.67
C THR A 110 33.15 5.03 -0.56
N VAL A 111 32.04 5.04 -1.31
CA VAL A 111 31.64 6.19 -2.12
C VAL A 111 30.31 6.66 -1.57
N THR A 112 30.30 7.83 -0.93
CA THR A 112 29.10 8.48 -0.38
C THR A 112 28.22 8.99 -1.53
N ALA A 113 27.53 8.07 -2.19
CA ALA A 113 26.35 8.39 -2.99
C ALA A 113 25.25 8.91 -2.04
N PRO A 114 24.38 9.84 -2.48
CA PRO A 114 23.24 10.24 -1.66
C PRO A 114 22.46 8.99 -1.27
N ILE A 115 22.25 8.79 0.03
CA ILE A 115 21.55 7.62 0.56
C ILE A 115 20.17 7.59 -0.10
N ARG A 116 20.04 6.76 -1.14
CA ARG A 116 18.78 6.52 -1.82
C ARG A 116 18.03 5.56 -0.91
N VAL A 117 17.34 6.11 0.08
CA VAL A 117 16.49 5.34 0.99
C VAL A 117 15.49 4.60 0.11
N THR A 118 15.70 3.29 -0.06
CA THR A 118 14.74 2.46 -0.77
C THR A 118 13.45 2.46 0.05
N PRO A 119 12.29 2.75 -0.56
CA PRO A 119 11.04 2.71 0.17
C PRO A 119 10.87 1.34 0.83
N ARG A 120 10.46 1.34 2.09
CA ARG A 120 10.12 0.12 2.82
C ARG A 120 9.09 -0.67 2.01
N PRO A 121 9.34 -1.95 1.70
CA PRO A 121 8.41 -2.71 0.90
C PRO A 121 7.19 -3.10 1.78
N VAL A 122 6.00 -2.76 1.30
CA VAL A 122 4.73 -2.91 2.03
C VAL A 122 3.68 -3.55 1.14
N HIS A 123 2.75 -4.27 1.75
CA HIS A 123 1.51 -4.73 1.13
C HIS A 123 0.31 -4.33 1.99
N ILE A 124 -0.89 -4.48 1.45
CA ILE A 124 -2.13 -4.13 2.12
C ILE A 124 -3.00 -5.37 2.27
N ASP A 125 -3.45 -5.67 3.48
CA ASP A 125 -4.54 -6.62 3.70
C ASP A 125 -5.87 -5.88 3.53
N ALA A 126 -6.62 -6.16 2.47
CA ALA A 126 -7.88 -5.50 2.23
C ALA A 126 -8.97 -6.01 3.19
N VAL A 127 -9.74 -5.07 3.74
CA VAL A 127 -10.98 -5.35 4.49
C VAL A 127 -12.22 -4.85 3.79
N MET A 128 -12.06 -3.97 2.80
CA MET A 128 -13.14 -3.51 1.93
C MET A 128 -12.54 -2.97 0.64
N VAL A 129 -13.12 -3.37 -0.48
CA VAL A 129 -12.75 -2.89 -1.82
C VAL A 129 -14.04 -2.57 -2.56
N PHE A 130 -14.12 -1.41 -3.22
CA PHE A 130 -15.30 -1.02 -3.99
C PHE A 130 -14.92 -0.12 -5.17
N PRO A 131 -15.70 -0.16 -6.26
CA PRO A 131 -15.42 0.63 -7.46
C PRO A 131 -15.47 2.13 -7.16
N ALA A 132 -14.53 2.89 -7.75
CA ALA A 132 -14.52 4.35 -7.72
C ALA A 132 -15.30 4.97 -8.91
N GLY A 133 -15.66 4.17 -9.90
CA GLY A 133 -16.37 4.62 -11.10
C GLY A 133 -15.57 5.65 -11.91
N GLY A 134 -16.29 6.55 -12.60
CA GLY A 134 -15.70 7.68 -13.31
C GLY A 134 -15.19 8.73 -12.33
N ILE A 135 -13.92 8.60 -11.92
CA ILE A 135 -13.31 9.50 -10.94
C ILE A 135 -12.56 10.65 -11.61
N ALA A 136 -12.84 11.89 -11.18
CA ALA A 136 -12.07 13.06 -11.56
C ALA A 136 -10.77 13.11 -10.74
N LEU A 137 -9.71 12.49 -11.23
CA LEU A 137 -8.44 12.29 -10.49
C LEU A 137 -7.85 13.60 -9.94
N GLY A 138 -7.81 14.66 -10.73
CA GLY A 138 -7.28 15.95 -10.28
C GLY A 138 -8.05 16.53 -9.08
N GLU A 139 -9.37 16.36 -9.05
CA GLU A 139 -10.21 16.80 -7.92
C GLU A 139 -10.01 15.89 -6.70
N TYR A 140 -9.95 14.57 -6.89
CA TYR A 140 -9.64 13.63 -5.81
C TYR A 140 -8.30 13.98 -5.14
N GLU A 141 -7.25 14.18 -5.94
CA GLU A 141 -5.91 14.51 -5.47
C GLU A 141 -5.88 15.86 -4.74
N ARG A 142 -6.57 16.87 -5.27
CA ARG A 142 -6.69 18.19 -4.64
C ARG A 142 -7.39 18.10 -3.28
N ILE A 143 -8.51 17.37 -3.21
CA ILE A 143 -9.29 17.22 -1.98
C ILE A 143 -8.50 16.44 -0.93
N LEU A 144 -7.88 15.32 -1.30
CA LEU A 144 -7.08 14.52 -0.37
C LEU A 144 -5.90 15.33 0.19
N ARG A 145 -5.17 16.06 -0.66
CA ARG A 145 -4.09 16.95 -0.21
C ARG A 145 -4.58 18.00 0.79
N ASN A 146 -5.69 18.67 0.47
CA ASN A 146 -6.30 19.66 1.36
C ASN A 146 -6.70 19.05 2.71
N ALA A 147 -7.28 17.85 2.70
CA ALA A 147 -7.67 17.14 3.91
C ALA A 147 -6.45 16.80 4.78
N GLN A 148 -5.38 16.27 4.18
CA GLN A 148 -4.11 15.99 4.88
C GLN A 148 -3.47 17.26 5.46
N ASP A 149 -3.54 18.39 4.76
CA ASP A 149 -3.01 19.66 5.24
C ASP A 149 -3.80 20.19 6.45
N VAL A 150 -5.13 20.05 6.45
CA VAL A 150 -5.98 20.38 7.59
C VAL A 150 -5.65 19.47 8.79
N GLU A 151 -5.58 18.16 8.58
CA GLU A 151 -5.25 17.20 9.64
C GLU A 151 -3.86 17.48 10.25
N ARG A 152 -2.88 17.86 9.42
CA ARG A 152 -1.54 18.26 9.89
C ARG A 152 -1.61 19.50 10.77
N ARG A 153 -2.40 20.51 10.40
CA ARG A 153 -2.57 21.73 11.21
C ARG A 153 -3.24 21.46 12.56
N LEU A 154 -4.20 20.54 12.60
CA LEU A 154 -4.87 20.16 13.85
C LEU A 154 -3.96 19.38 14.80
N ARG A 155 -2.91 18.72 14.29
CA ARG A 155 -1.94 17.95 15.10
C ARG A 155 -0.80 18.79 15.67
N ILE A 156 -0.64 20.05 15.25
CA ILE A 156 0.39 20.93 15.81
C ILE A 156 -0.16 21.53 17.11
N PRO A 157 0.40 21.21 18.29
CA PRO A 157 0.04 21.92 19.51
C PRO A 157 0.46 23.39 19.37
N VAL A 158 -0.45 24.30 19.72
CA VAL A 158 -0.23 25.76 19.73
C VAL A 158 0.73 26.15 20.85
#